data_AF-A0ABD0YDN7-F1
#
_entry.id   AF-A0ABD0YDN7-F1
#
_cell.length_a   1.000
_cell.length_b   1.000
_cell.length_c   1.000
_cell.angle_alpha   90.00
_cell.angle_beta   90.00
_cell.angle_gamma   90.00
#
_symmetry.space_group_name_H-M   'P 1'
#
loop_
_entity.id
_entity.type
_entity.pdbx_description
1 polymer ?
#
loop_
_entity_poly.entity_id
_entity_poly.type
_entity_poly.pdbx_seq_one_letter_code
_entity_poly.pdbx_strand_id
1 'polypeptide(L)'
;MDLIKETAPGMYVKSLQIGNNFIEDTTNGFFMNANDQVKMACDLISSDPQLKDGYNAMGFSQGGQFLRAVAQRCPVPKMLNLISFGGQHQGVYGLPHCFYPQHKWCNYLRILLNRGAYWSWVQKQFVQAEYWHDPLDEEKYRQNSIFLADINNERYLNTSYRENLYALSNLVLVKFEGDSMVQPSESEWFGFYTPGQAVNITNLEDSKIYTEDLLGLQAMDKEQRLKFLSVPGDHLEFTDDWFIEKIVKVYLM
;
A
#
# COMPACT_ATOMS: atom_id res chain seq x y z
N MET A 1 -2.38 -1.21 19.34
CA MET A 1 -3.72 -1.82 19.49
C MET A 1 -4.42 -1.33 20.76
N ASP A 2 -3.69 -1.23 21.87
CA ASP A 2 -4.27 -0.78 23.16
C ASP A 2 -4.86 0.63 23.08
N LEU A 3 -4.16 1.56 22.42
CA LEU A 3 -4.63 2.92 22.20
C LEU A 3 -6.03 3.01 21.53
N ILE A 4 -6.31 2.13 20.55
CA ILE A 4 -7.63 2.07 19.89
C ILE A 4 -8.68 1.55 20.86
N LYS A 5 -8.35 0.49 21.61
CA LYS A 5 -9.28 -0.13 22.56
C LYS A 5 -9.59 0.78 23.76
N GLU A 6 -8.61 1.59 24.18
CA GLU A 6 -8.77 2.60 25.22
C GLU A 6 -9.64 3.77 24.74
N THR A 7 -9.44 4.23 23.51
CA THR A 7 -10.19 5.36 22.94
C THR A 7 -11.61 4.97 22.51
N ALA A 8 -11.81 3.75 22.01
CA ALA A 8 -13.09 3.23 21.56
C ALA A 8 -13.40 1.87 22.23
N PRO A 9 -13.87 1.89 23.49
CA PRO A 9 -14.20 0.67 24.23
C PRO A 9 -15.24 -0.18 23.50
N GLY A 10 -14.98 -1.48 23.39
CA GLY A 10 -15.86 -2.43 22.71
C GLY A 10 -15.59 -2.60 21.21
N MET A 11 -14.68 -1.82 20.62
CA MET A 11 -14.27 -2.02 19.23
C MET A 11 -13.51 -3.34 19.06
N TYR A 12 -13.98 -4.17 18.13
CA TYR A 12 -13.26 -5.36 17.71
C TYR A 12 -12.08 -4.97 16.81
N VAL A 13 -10.86 -5.41 17.16
CA VAL A 13 -9.64 -5.13 16.39
C VAL A 13 -8.96 -6.45 16.02
N LYS A 14 -8.79 -6.67 14.72
CA LYS A 14 -8.07 -7.81 14.15
C LYS A 14 -6.76 -7.33 13.52
N SER A 15 -5.62 -7.79 14.03
CA SER A 15 -4.35 -7.72 13.29
C SER A 15 -4.24 -8.96 12.43
N LEU A 16 -4.01 -8.79 11.13
CA LEU A 16 -3.76 -9.91 10.24
C LEU A 16 -2.40 -10.53 10.56
N GLN A 17 -2.31 -11.85 10.46
CA GLN A 17 -1.08 -12.62 10.57
C GLN A 17 -1.00 -13.52 9.34
N ILE A 18 0.04 -13.36 8.54
CA ILE A 18 0.25 -14.10 7.30
C ILE A 18 1.18 -15.28 7.59
N GLY A 19 0.60 -16.44 7.88
CA GLY A 19 1.33 -17.65 8.29
C GLY A 19 0.91 -18.14 9.68
N ASN A 20 1.56 -19.19 10.17
CA ASN A 20 1.11 -19.90 11.37
C ASN A 20 1.60 -19.28 12.68
N ASN A 21 2.66 -18.46 12.63
CA ASN A 21 3.30 -17.87 13.79
C ASN A 21 3.99 -16.55 13.43
N PHE A 22 4.46 -15.82 14.45
CA PHE A 22 5.14 -14.53 14.30
C PHE A 22 6.39 -14.57 13.40
N ILE A 23 7.15 -15.67 13.43
CA ILE A 23 8.36 -15.82 12.61
C ILE A 23 7.96 -15.93 11.14
N GLU A 24 7.01 -16.81 10.82
CA GLU A 24 6.47 -16.95 9.48
C GLU A 24 5.90 -15.62 8.97
N ASP A 25 5.09 -14.94 9.78
CA ASP A 25 4.49 -13.63 9.46
C ASP A 25 5.56 -12.59 9.07
N THR A 26 6.60 -12.48 9.89
CA THR A 26 7.73 -11.58 9.62
C THR A 26 8.46 -11.96 8.33
N THR A 27 8.76 -13.25 8.12
CA THR A 27 9.48 -13.71 6.93
C THR A 27 8.64 -13.59 5.65
N ASN A 28 7.33 -13.82 5.74
CA ASN A 28 6.39 -13.72 4.63
C ASN A 28 6.27 -12.29 4.12
N GLY A 29 6.41 -11.29 5.00
CA GLY A 29 6.51 -9.88 4.61
C GLY A 29 7.63 -9.56 3.61
N PHE A 30 8.66 -10.43 3.48
CA PHE A 30 9.75 -10.30 2.52
C PHE A 30 9.70 -11.31 1.39
N PHE A 31 9.29 -12.56 1.67
CA PHE A 31 9.52 -13.68 0.76
C PHE A 31 8.28 -14.40 0.25
N MET A 32 7.09 -14.09 0.78
CA MET A 32 5.84 -14.68 0.30
C MET A 32 5.25 -13.82 -0.80
N ASN A 33 4.83 -14.43 -1.91
CA ASN A 33 4.26 -13.68 -3.02
C ASN A 33 3.10 -12.76 -2.58
N ALA A 34 3.12 -11.49 -2.95
CA ALA A 34 2.14 -10.52 -2.47
C ALA A 34 0.70 -10.86 -2.90
N ASN A 35 0.51 -11.48 -4.07
CA ASN A 35 -0.82 -11.95 -4.48
C ASN A 35 -1.34 -13.07 -3.56
N ASP A 36 -0.48 -13.97 -3.13
CA ASP A 36 -0.83 -15.03 -2.17
C ASP A 36 -1.13 -14.45 -0.78
N GLN A 37 -0.37 -13.43 -0.34
CA GLN A 37 -0.65 -12.72 0.91
C GLN A 37 -2.03 -12.05 0.88
N VAL A 38 -2.35 -11.34 -0.21
CA VAL A 38 -3.66 -10.70 -0.39
C VAL A 38 -4.78 -11.75 -0.40
N LYS A 39 -4.58 -12.89 -1.07
CA LYS A 39 -5.55 -13.99 -1.04
C LYS A 39 -5.77 -14.50 0.38
N MET A 40 -4.69 -14.74 1.13
CA MET A 40 -4.78 -15.19 2.52
C MET A 40 -5.50 -14.16 3.40
N ALA A 41 -5.23 -12.86 3.20
CA ALA A 41 -5.93 -11.79 3.89
C ALA A 41 -7.44 -11.79 3.57
N CYS A 42 -7.83 -11.95 2.30
CA CYS A 42 -9.23 -12.09 1.91
C CYS A 42 -9.90 -13.29 2.60
N ASP A 43 -9.22 -14.44 2.65
CA ASP A 43 -9.75 -15.65 3.29
C ASP A 43 -9.90 -15.44 4.82
N LEU A 44 -8.92 -14.84 5.48
CA LEU A 44 -8.97 -14.51 6.91
C LEU A 44 -10.11 -13.54 7.23
N ILE A 45 -10.26 -12.47 6.45
CA ILE A 45 -11.29 -11.44 6.65
C ILE A 45 -12.68 -12.02 6.42
N SER A 46 -12.89 -12.76 5.33
CA SER A 46 -14.19 -13.33 4.99
C SER A 46 -14.64 -14.43 5.95
N SER A 47 -13.70 -15.13 6.59
CA SER A 47 -13.99 -16.14 7.61
C SER A 47 -14.36 -15.56 8.99
N ASP A 48 -14.12 -14.27 9.23
CA ASP A 48 -14.35 -13.64 10.52
C ASP A 48 -15.79 -13.11 10.65
N PRO A 49 -16.64 -13.72 11.50
CA PRO A 49 -18.05 -13.33 11.61
C PRO A 49 -18.24 -11.92 12.18
N GLN A 50 -17.23 -11.34 12.85
CA GLN A 50 -17.30 -9.97 13.37
C GLN A 50 -17.05 -8.91 12.29
N LEU A 51 -16.55 -9.30 11.11
CA LEU A 51 -16.27 -8.38 10.00
C LEU A 51 -17.37 -8.43 8.92
N LYS A 52 -18.35 -9.33 9.04
CA LYS A 52 -19.34 -9.63 7.99
C LYS A 52 -20.19 -8.42 7.56
N ASP A 53 -20.49 -7.53 8.50
CA ASP A 53 -21.37 -6.37 8.29
C ASP A 53 -20.57 -5.13 7.82
N GLY A 54 -19.27 -5.31 7.56
CA GLY A 54 -18.35 -4.28 7.09
C GLY A 54 -17.26 -3.98 8.12
N TYR A 55 -16.13 -3.46 7.63
CA TYR A 55 -14.95 -3.20 8.47
C TYR A 55 -14.14 -2.00 7.97
N ASN A 56 -13.44 -1.34 8.88
CA ASN A 56 -12.39 -0.38 8.55
C ASN A 56 -11.04 -1.10 8.47
N ALA A 57 -10.13 -0.59 7.64
CA ALA A 57 -8.82 -1.17 7.43
C ALA A 57 -7.72 -0.11 7.61
N MET A 58 -6.62 -0.49 8.27
CA MET A 58 -5.43 0.34 8.43
C MET A 58 -4.20 -0.43 7.97
N GLY A 59 -3.49 0.11 6.98
CA GLY A 59 -2.27 -0.46 6.44
C GLY A 59 -1.06 0.41 6.77
N PHE A 60 0.01 -0.21 7.26
CA PHE A 60 1.26 0.47 7.59
C PHE A 60 2.32 0.10 6.56
N SER A 61 3.00 1.10 6.00
CA SER A 61 3.99 0.94 4.93
C SER A 61 3.45 0.06 3.80
N GLN A 62 4.12 -1.03 3.42
CA GLN A 62 3.66 -1.93 2.37
C GLN A 62 2.23 -2.49 2.58
N GLY A 63 1.78 -2.57 3.84
CA GLY A 63 0.42 -2.98 4.19
C GLY A 63 -0.66 -2.05 3.61
N GLY A 64 -0.33 -0.80 3.30
CA GLY A 64 -1.23 0.16 2.65
C GLY A 64 -1.65 -0.29 1.26
N GLN A 65 -0.69 -0.57 0.36
CA GLN A 65 -1.01 -1.08 -0.98
C GLN A 65 -1.56 -2.52 -0.95
N PHE A 66 -1.24 -3.32 0.07
CA PHE A 66 -1.81 -4.66 0.21
C PHE A 66 -3.28 -4.63 0.59
N LEU A 67 -3.67 -3.78 1.55
CA LEU A 67 -5.09 -3.61 1.88
C LEU A 67 -5.87 -2.90 0.77
N ARG A 68 -5.22 -2.02 -0.01
CA ARG A 68 -5.80 -1.51 -1.25
C ARG A 68 -6.10 -2.65 -2.24
N ALA A 69 -5.17 -3.58 -2.41
CA ALA A 69 -5.39 -4.76 -3.25
C ALA A 69 -6.51 -5.66 -2.71
N VAL A 70 -6.64 -5.83 -1.39
CA VAL A 70 -7.79 -6.50 -0.75
C VAL A 70 -9.09 -5.80 -1.14
N ALA A 71 -9.17 -4.47 -1.00
CA ALA A 71 -10.36 -3.71 -1.39
C ALA A 71 -10.73 -3.90 -2.86
N GLN A 72 -9.74 -3.92 -3.77
CA GLN A 72 -9.97 -4.12 -5.20
C GLN A 72 -10.38 -5.56 -5.56
N ARG A 73 -9.82 -6.57 -4.89
CA ARG A 73 -9.92 -8.00 -5.29
C ARG A 73 -11.00 -8.78 -4.54
N CYS A 74 -11.29 -8.45 -3.30
CA CYS A 74 -12.27 -9.15 -2.48
C CYS A 74 -13.23 -8.17 -1.79
N PRO A 75 -14.29 -7.70 -2.49
CA PRO A 75 -15.19 -6.66 -2.00
C PRO A 75 -16.17 -7.12 -0.90
N VAL A 76 -16.12 -8.40 -0.51
CA VAL A 76 -16.99 -9.01 0.51
C VAL A 76 -16.14 -9.70 1.58
N PRO A 77 -16.33 -9.37 2.88
CA PRO A 77 -17.21 -8.33 3.42
C PRO A 77 -16.77 -6.91 3.01
N LYS A 78 -17.67 -5.93 3.14
CA LYS A 78 -17.42 -4.58 2.62
C LYS A 78 -16.37 -3.83 3.46
N MET A 79 -15.25 -3.47 2.85
CA MET A 79 -14.35 -2.47 3.44
C MET A 79 -15.00 -1.09 3.38
N LEU A 80 -15.04 -0.38 4.51
CA LEU A 80 -15.65 0.94 4.65
C LEU A 80 -14.61 2.04 4.45
N ASN A 81 -13.71 2.24 5.42
CA ASN A 81 -12.59 3.16 5.31
C ASN A 81 -11.28 2.39 5.15
N LEU A 82 -10.41 2.85 4.24
CA LEU A 82 -9.02 2.42 4.16
C LEU A 82 -8.12 3.58 4.55
N ILE A 83 -7.33 3.39 5.61
CA ILE A 83 -6.28 4.34 6.02
C ILE A 83 -4.92 3.73 5.72
N SER A 84 -4.15 4.40 4.87
CA SER A 84 -2.81 4.02 4.46
C SER A 84 -1.78 4.92 5.13
N PHE A 85 -0.94 4.36 6.00
CA PHE A 85 0.16 5.05 6.66
C PHE A 85 1.45 4.84 5.88
N GLY A 86 1.87 5.84 5.11
CA GLY A 86 3.11 5.79 4.35
C GLY A 86 3.14 4.68 3.30
N GLY A 87 1.98 4.27 2.77
CA GLY A 87 1.88 3.17 1.81
C GLY A 87 2.31 3.56 0.41
N GLN A 88 3.08 2.70 -0.26
CA GLN A 88 3.73 3.02 -1.53
C GLN A 88 2.82 2.69 -2.72
N HIS A 89 1.79 3.51 -2.95
CA HIS A 89 0.74 3.20 -3.91
C HIS A 89 1.15 3.26 -5.40
N GLN A 90 2.25 3.95 -5.72
CA GLN A 90 2.95 3.88 -7.01
C GLN A 90 4.25 3.08 -6.92
N GLY A 91 4.47 2.32 -5.85
CA GLY A 91 5.70 1.55 -5.66
C GLY A 91 6.88 2.40 -5.24
N VAL A 92 8.08 1.83 -5.41
CA VAL A 92 9.34 2.49 -5.06
C VAL A 92 10.37 2.34 -6.17
N TYR A 93 11.24 3.34 -6.26
CA TYR A 93 12.45 3.34 -7.08
C TYR A 93 13.63 3.87 -6.29
N GLY A 94 13.93 3.18 -5.19
CA GLY A 94 15.02 3.51 -4.30
C GLY A 94 15.09 2.53 -3.15
N LEU A 95 16.25 2.48 -2.51
CA LEU A 95 16.51 1.65 -1.34
C LEU A 95 17.23 2.52 -0.33
N PRO A 96 16.51 3.33 0.43
CA PRO A 96 17.15 4.12 1.46
C PRO A 96 17.61 3.25 2.62
N HIS A 97 18.65 3.75 3.30
CA HIS A 97 19.21 3.27 4.56
C HIS A 97 18.89 1.81 4.87
N CYS A 98 19.62 0.86 4.28
CA CYS A 98 19.69 -0.49 4.80
C CYS A 98 20.08 -0.44 6.29
N PHE A 99 19.11 -0.45 7.22
CA PHE A 99 19.28 -0.20 8.66
C PHE A 99 20.24 -1.20 9.34
N TYR A 100 20.64 -2.24 8.62
CA TYR A 100 21.82 -3.05 8.92
C TYR A 100 22.88 -2.89 7.83
N PRO A 101 23.79 -1.90 7.93
CA PRO A 101 24.95 -1.80 7.05
C PRO A 101 25.89 -3.02 7.15
N GLN A 102 25.63 -3.95 8.07
CA GLN A 102 26.41 -5.18 8.25
C GLN A 102 25.84 -6.42 7.53
N HIS A 103 24.59 -6.40 7.01
CA HIS A 103 24.04 -7.56 6.30
C HIS A 103 24.28 -7.48 4.78
N LYS A 104 25.09 -8.41 4.25
CA LYS A 104 25.36 -8.60 2.80
C LYS A 104 24.08 -8.66 1.94
N TRP A 105 22.96 -9.05 2.54
CA TRP A 105 21.65 -9.18 1.91
C TRP A 105 21.10 -7.87 1.35
N CYS A 106 21.33 -6.73 2.00
CA CYS A 106 20.69 -5.49 1.56
C CYS A 106 21.39 -4.90 0.31
N ASN A 107 22.71 -5.02 0.23
CA ASN A 107 23.43 -4.71 -1.01
C ASN A 107 23.10 -5.71 -2.13
N TYR A 108 22.89 -6.98 -1.80
CA TYR A 108 22.41 -7.99 -2.75
C TYR A 108 21.02 -7.64 -3.29
N LEU A 109 20.08 -7.27 -2.43
CA LEU A 109 18.72 -6.86 -2.80
C LEU A 109 18.75 -5.60 -3.67
N ARG A 110 19.63 -4.63 -3.36
CA ARG A 110 19.87 -3.46 -4.22
C ARG A 110 20.36 -3.80 -5.62
N ILE A 111 21.36 -4.67 -5.72
CA ILE A 111 21.88 -5.10 -7.02
C ILE A 111 20.82 -5.92 -7.78
N LEU A 112 20.07 -6.76 -7.05
CA LEU A 112 19.01 -7.59 -7.62
C LEU A 112 17.87 -6.73 -8.16
N LEU A 113 17.38 -5.73 -7.41
CA LEU A 113 16.28 -4.89 -7.86
C LEU A 113 16.69 -3.99 -9.04
N ASN A 114 17.88 -3.40 -9.00
CA ASN A 114 18.37 -2.55 -10.10
C ASN A 114 18.62 -3.29 -11.42
N ARG A 115 18.78 -4.61 -11.42
CA ARG A 115 19.12 -5.38 -12.65
C ARG A 115 18.13 -6.48 -13.00
N GLY A 116 17.43 -7.01 -12.00
CA GLY A 116 16.69 -8.25 -12.07
C GLY A 116 15.36 -8.23 -11.32
N ALA A 117 14.86 -7.08 -10.84
CA ALA A 117 13.54 -6.98 -10.18
C ALA A 117 12.46 -7.71 -10.99
N TYR A 118 12.49 -7.54 -12.32
CA TYR A 118 11.50 -8.08 -13.25
C TYR A 118 11.80 -9.49 -13.77
N TRP A 119 12.80 -10.20 -13.23
CA TRP A 119 12.95 -11.62 -13.52
C TRP A 119 11.81 -12.41 -12.87
N SER A 120 11.22 -13.35 -13.61
CA SER A 120 10.01 -14.07 -13.16
C SER A 120 10.18 -14.74 -11.78
N TRP A 121 11.37 -15.29 -11.49
CA TRP A 121 11.63 -15.90 -10.18
C TRP A 121 11.80 -14.87 -9.06
N VAL A 122 12.36 -13.68 -9.36
CA VAL A 122 12.50 -12.59 -8.38
C VAL A 122 11.14 -12.02 -8.03
N GLN A 123 10.31 -11.72 -9.04
CA GLN A 123 8.92 -11.29 -8.85
C GLN A 123 8.13 -12.28 -7.97
N LYS A 124 8.35 -13.59 -8.11
CA LYS A 124 7.59 -14.60 -7.34
C LYS A 124 8.11 -14.83 -5.91
N GLN A 125 9.34 -14.41 -5.60
CA GLN A 125 10.02 -14.75 -4.34
C GLN A 125 10.32 -13.55 -3.45
N PHE A 126 10.28 -12.32 -3.96
CA PHE A 126 10.65 -11.13 -3.21
C PHE A 126 9.54 -10.09 -3.30
N VAL A 127 8.90 -9.85 -2.17
CA VAL A 127 7.79 -8.91 -2.02
C VAL A 127 8.16 -7.52 -2.53
N GLN A 128 9.36 -7.04 -2.21
CA GLN A 128 9.84 -5.71 -2.61
C GLN A 128 9.97 -5.57 -4.13
N ALA A 129 10.24 -6.67 -4.86
CA ALA A 129 10.31 -6.64 -6.31
C ALA A 129 8.91 -6.45 -6.94
N GLU A 130 7.86 -6.95 -6.29
CA GLU A 130 6.50 -6.93 -6.81
C GLU A 130 5.89 -5.52 -6.90
N TYR A 131 6.43 -4.58 -6.11
CA TYR A 131 6.13 -3.14 -6.17
C TYR A 131 7.35 -2.26 -6.45
N TRP A 132 8.42 -2.85 -7.00
CA TRP A 132 9.47 -2.07 -7.65
C TRP A 132 8.91 -1.47 -8.94
N HIS A 133 9.03 -0.16 -9.09
CA HIS A 133 8.51 0.59 -10.22
C HIS A 133 9.66 1.37 -10.83
N ASP A 134 10.11 0.94 -12.01
CA ASP A 134 11.27 1.53 -12.69
C ASP A 134 10.80 2.60 -13.67
N PRO A 135 10.97 3.90 -13.35
CA PRO A 135 10.50 4.97 -14.21
C PRO A 135 11.37 5.13 -15.46
N LEU A 136 12.57 4.50 -15.53
CA LEU A 136 13.43 4.54 -16.70
C LEU A 136 12.99 3.53 -17.78
N ASP A 137 12.32 2.45 -17.37
CA ASP A 137 11.83 1.38 -18.24
C ASP A 137 10.41 0.97 -17.85
N GLU A 138 9.49 1.93 -18.03
CA GLU A 138 8.05 1.79 -17.77
C GLU A 138 7.45 0.60 -18.50
N GLU A 139 7.85 0.33 -19.74
CA GLU A 139 7.30 -0.80 -20.51
C GLU A 139 7.63 -2.13 -19.83
N LYS A 140 8.89 -2.31 -19.40
CA LYS A 140 9.30 -3.51 -18.68
C LYS A 140 8.60 -3.62 -17.32
N TYR A 141 8.45 -2.53 -16.59
CA TYR A 141 7.63 -2.48 -15.36
C TYR A 141 6.21 -2.98 -15.63
N ARG A 142 5.50 -2.35 -16.58
CA ARG A 142 4.11 -2.69 -16.91
C ARG A 142 3.99 -4.14 -17.35
N GLN A 143 4.92 -4.67 -18.15
CA GLN A 143 4.85 -6.04 -18.63
C GLN A 143 5.15 -7.09 -17.55
N ASN A 144 6.04 -6.80 -16.59
CA ASN A 144 6.61 -7.83 -15.72
C ASN A 144 6.27 -7.72 -14.23
N SER A 145 5.79 -6.57 -13.72
CA SER A 145 5.38 -6.45 -12.32
C SER A 145 4.12 -7.28 -12.04
N ILE A 146 4.20 -8.33 -11.23
CA ILE A 146 3.08 -9.27 -11.04
C ILE A 146 2.04 -8.79 -10.01
N PHE A 147 2.29 -7.66 -9.35
CA PHE A 147 1.41 -7.12 -8.32
C PHE A 147 1.05 -5.67 -8.59
N LEU A 148 2.00 -4.74 -8.51
CA LEU A 148 1.72 -3.30 -8.56
C LEU A 148 1.11 -2.89 -9.89
N ALA A 149 1.67 -3.35 -11.01
CA ALA A 149 1.13 -3.04 -12.34
C ALA A 149 -0.29 -3.60 -12.55
N ASP A 150 -0.65 -4.70 -11.87
CA ASP A 150 -2.01 -5.26 -11.89
C ASP A 150 -2.98 -4.36 -11.12
N ILE A 151 -2.68 -4.05 -9.86
CA ILE A 151 -3.58 -3.27 -9.00
C ILE A 151 -3.63 -1.78 -9.38
N ASN A 152 -2.75 -1.31 -10.28
CA ASN A 152 -2.77 0.04 -10.84
C ASN A 152 -3.37 0.11 -12.27
N ASN A 153 -3.92 -0.99 -12.80
CA ASN A 153 -4.52 -1.04 -14.14
C ASN A 153 -3.54 -0.62 -15.26
N GLU A 154 -2.25 -0.94 -15.13
CA GLU A 154 -1.21 -0.50 -16.08
C GLU A 154 -1.28 -1.19 -17.45
N ARG A 155 -1.79 -2.43 -17.49
CA ARG A 155 -1.85 -3.27 -18.70
C ARG A 155 -3.19 -3.19 -19.42
N TYR A 156 -4.26 -3.23 -18.63
CA TYR A 156 -5.64 -3.21 -19.07
C TYR A 156 -6.49 -2.69 -17.92
N LEU A 157 -7.62 -2.06 -18.25
CA LEU A 157 -8.56 -1.55 -17.26
C LEU A 157 -9.37 -2.71 -16.69
N ASN A 158 -9.11 -3.10 -15.44
CA ASN A 158 -9.99 -3.96 -14.68
C ASN A 158 -11.11 -3.11 -14.04
N THR A 159 -12.32 -3.18 -14.61
CA THR A 159 -13.46 -2.37 -14.14
C THR A 159 -13.90 -2.74 -12.74
N SER A 160 -13.84 -4.02 -12.36
CA SER A 160 -14.17 -4.47 -11.01
C SER A 160 -13.22 -3.89 -9.96
N TYR A 161 -11.92 -3.78 -10.27
CA TYR A 161 -10.97 -3.11 -9.37
C TYR A 161 -11.34 -1.65 -9.11
N ARG A 162 -11.71 -0.93 -10.17
CA ARG A 162 -12.17 0.46 -10.07
C ARG A 162 -13.45 0.58 -9.25
N GLU A 163 -14.47 -0.24 -9.55
CA GLU A 163 -15.76 -0.24 -8.86
C GLU A 163 -15.62 -0.58 -7.37
N ASN A 164 -14.81 -1.59 -7.05
CA ASN A 164 -14.61 -2.03 -5.68
C ASN A 164 -13.83 -0.99 -4.85
N LEU A 165 -12.79 -0.36 -5.41
CA LEU A 165 -12.08 0.71 -4.70
C LEU A 165 -12.98 1.94 -4.50
N TYR A 166 -13.74 2.31 -5.53
CA TYR A 166 -14.72 3.40 -5.46
C TYR A 166 -15.84 3.13 -4.44
N ALA A 167 -16.10 1.88 -4.07
CA ALA A 167 -17.10 1.52 -3.06
C ALA A 167 -16.69 1.84 -1.61
N LEU A 168 -15.43 2.18 -1.36
CA LEU A 168 -14.95 2.67 -0.06
C LEU A 168 -15.66 3.97 0.33
N SER A 169 -16.01 4.12 1.60
CA SER A 169 -16.49 5.40 2.14
C SER A 169 -15.39 6.45 2.13
N ASN A 170 -14.17 6.10 2.53
CA ASN A 170 -13.00 6.97 2.44
C ASN A 170 -11.73 6.16 2.10
N LEU A 171 -10.88 6.76 1.26
CA LEU A 171 -9.49 6.37 1.12
C LEU A 171 -8.63 7.49 1.71
N VAL A 172 -7.99 7.21 2.84
CA VAL A 172 -7.15 8.15 3.59
C VAL A 172 -5.69 7.80 3.37
N LEU A 173 -4.94 8.74 2.83
CA LEU A 173 -3.52 8.61 2.51
C LEU A 173 -2.72 9.51 3.45
N VAL A 174 -1.93 8.90 4.33
CA VAL A 174 -1.07 9.62 5.28
C VAL A 174 0.36 9.62 4.72
N LYS A 175 0.90 10.82 4.51
CA LYS A 175 2.29 11.06 4.09
C LYS A 175 3.15 11.53 5.27
N PHE A 176 4.36 11.00 5.39
CA PHE A 176 5.37 11.46 6.35
C PHE A 176 6.25 12.55 5.70
N GLU A 177 6.30 13.72 6.31
CA GLU A 177 6.99 14.88 5.71
C GLU A 177 8.52 14.72 5.66
N GLY A 178 9.08 13.93 6.59
CA GLY A 178 10.49 13.62 6.68
C GLY A 178 10.84 12.19 6.26
N ASP A 179 9.97 11.52 5.48
CA ASP A 179 10.15 10.10 5.15
C ASP A 179 11.49 9.83 4.47
N SER A 180 12.34 9.09 5.17
CA SER A 180 13.64 8.65 4.66
C SER A 180 13.60 7.23 4.12
N MET A 181 12.46 6.52 4.19
CA MET A 181 12.29 5.10 3.81
C MET A 181 11.64 4.88 2.46
N VAL A 182 10.68 5.72 2.09
CA VAL A 182 9.92 5.61 0.84
C VAL A 182 10.54 6.53 -0.20
N GLN A 183 10.98 5.95 -1.32
CA GLN A 183 11.58 6.72 -2.41
C GLN A 183 10.88 6.45 -3.74
N PRO A 184 10.19 7.44 -4.33
CA PRO A 184 9.94 8.80 -3.81
C PRO A 184 8.82 8.81 -2.74
N SER A 185 8.92 9.69 -1.73
CA SER A 185 7.90 9.79 -0.66
C SER A 185 6.54 10.26 -1.17
N GLU A 186 6.48 10.88 -2.36
CA GLU A 186 5.23 11.19 -3.05
C GLU A 186 4.41 9.94 -3.39
N SER A 187 5.02 8.74 -3.43
CA SER A 187 4.26 7.49 -3.58
C SER A 187 3.26 7.26 -2.46
N GLU A 188 3.43 7.87 -1.29
CA GLU A 188 2.48 7.83 -0.17
C GLU A 188 1.14 8.48 -0.52
N TRP A 189 1.16 9.42 -1.46
CA TRP A 189 0.00 10.12 -2.02
C TRP A 189 -0.23 9.81 -3.51
N PHE A 190 0.18 8.62 -3.96
CA PHE A 190 0.07 8.19 -5.37
C PHE A 190 0.85 9.03 -6.41
N GLY A 191 1.71 9.97 -5.98
CA GLY A 191 2.68 10.61 -6.87
C GLY A 191 3.85 9.68 -7.18
N PHE A 192 4.57 9.93 -8.27
CA PHE A 192 5.76 9.15 -8.61
C PHE A 192 6.72 9.91 -9.53
N TYR A 193 7.90 9.34 -9.79
CA TYR A 193 8.81 9.91 -10.79
C TYR A 193 8.13 10.03 -12.16
N THR A 194 8.35 11.16 -12.85
CA THR A 194 7.89 11.32 -14.24
C THR A 194 8.55 10.25 -15.13
N PRO A 195 7.81 9.54 -15.99
CA PRO A 195 8.35 8.53 -16.90
C PRO A 195 9.56 8.99 -17.71
N GLY A 196 10.55 8.10 -17.86
CA GLY A 196 11.80 8.30 -18.58
C GLY A 196 12.96 8.84 -17.73
N GLN A 197 12.74 9.13 -16.45
CA GLN A 197 13.75 9.71 -15.55
C GLN A 197 13.41 9.43 -14.07
N ALA A 198 14.33 9.75 -13.14
CA ALA A 198 14.17 9.45 -11.70
C ALA A 198 14.52 10.65 -10.79
N VAL A 199 14.14 11.86 -11.21
CA VAL A 199 14.43 13.15 -10.55
C VAL A 199 13.14 13.94 -10.30
N ASN A 200 12.45 14.32 -11.37
CA ASN A 200 11.20 15.08 -11.30
C ASN A 200 10.04 14.17 -10.89
N ILE A 201 9.09 14.73 -10.13
CA ILE A 201 7.89 14.05 -9.67
C ILE A 201 6.67 14.52 -10.46
N THR A 202 5.80 13.57 -10.82
CA THR A 202 4.43 13.80 -11.29
C THR A 202 3.50 13.51 -10.11
N ASN A 203 2.73 14.51 -9.70
CA ASN A 203 1.73 14.33 -8.66
C ASN A 203 0.55 13.47 -9.17
N LEU A 204 -0.30 13.00 -8.25
CA LEU A 204 -1.45 12.18 -8.61
C LEU A 204 -2.33 12.87 -9.65
N GLU A 205 -2.66 14.13 -9.47
CA GLU A 205 -3.62 14.88 -10.29
C GLU A 205 -3.19 15.00 -11.75
N ASP A 206 -1.87 15.04 -11.99
CA ASP A 206 -1.27 15.14 -13.33
C ASP A 206 -1.00 13.76 -13.95
N SER A 207 -1.14 12.69 -13.17
CA SER A 207 -0.82 11.33 -13.61
C SER A 207 -1.93 10.72 -14.47
N LYS A 208 -1.57 9.72 -15.29
CA LYS A 208 -2.53 8.96 -16.10
C LYS A 208 -3.60 8.26 -15.24
N ILE A 209 -3.20 7.68 -14.10
CA ILE A 209 -4.11 6.92 -13.22
C ILE A 209 -5.27 7.78 -12.69
N TYR A 210 -5.05 9.09 -12.54
CA TYR A 210 -6.06 10.06 -12.13
C TYR A 210 -6.80 10.70 -13.30
N THR A 211 -6.07 11.18 -14.31
CA THR A 211 -6.66 11.91 -15.45
C THR A 211 -7.59 11.01 -16.29
N GLU A 212 -7.27 9.73 -16.42
CA GLU A 212 -8.13 8.71 -17.05
C GLU A 212 -9.03 7.97 -16.04
N ASP A 213 -8.98 8.34 -14.76
CA ASP A 213 -9.77 7.77 -13.66
C ASP A 213 -9.74 6.22 -13.59
N LEU A 214 -8.56 5.65 -13.82
CA LEU A 214 -8.36 4.20 -14.00
C LEU A 214 -8.77 3.37 -12.77
N LEU A 215 -8.71 3.99 -11.58
CA LEU A 215 -9.07 3.38 -10.30
C LEU A 215 -10.27 4.06 -9.61
N GLY A 216 -10.87 5.09 -10.21
CA GLY A 216 -11.94 5.86 -9.56
C GLY A 216 -11.44 6.96 -8.61
N LEU A 217 -10.12 7.22 -8.58
CA LEU A 217 -9.50 8.18 -7.66
C LEU A 217 -9.95 9.62 -7.92
N GLN A 218 -10.11 10.02 -9.18
CA GLN A 218 -10.61 11.35 -9.51
C GLN A 218 -12.07 11.52 -9.08
N ALA A 219 -12.87 10.47 -9.25
CA ALA A 219 -14.27 10.49 -8.81
C ALA A 219 -14.36 10.58 -7.27
N MET A 220 -13.57 9.79 -6.54
CA MET A 220 -13.50 9.86 -5.08
C MET A 220 -13.03 11.22 -4.58
N ASP A 221 -12.03 11.82 -5.24
CA ASP A 221 -11.51 13.14 -4.88
C ASP A 221 -12.55 14.26 -5.07
N LYS A 222 -13.26 14.26 -6.21
CA LYS A 222 -14.38 15.19 -6.45
C LYS A 222 -15.50 15.07 -5.43
N GLU A 223 -15.72 13.88 -4.89
CA GLU A 223 -16.69 13.60 -3.82
C GLU A 223 -16.12 13.79 -2.42
N GLN A 224 -14.88 14.26 -2.30
CA GLN A 224 -14.16 14.45 -1.04
C GLN A 224 -14.02 13.15 -0.24
N ARG A 225 -13.94 11.98 -0.88
CA ARG A 225 -13.70 10.67 -0.27
C ARG A 225 -12.24 10.22 -0.35
N LEU A 226 -11.43 10.87 -1.20
CA LEU A 226 -9.98 10.75 -1.17
C LEU A 226 -9.42 11.82 -0.20
N LYS A 227 -8.71 11.40 0.84
CA LYS A 227 -8.20 12.28 1.90
C LYS A 227 -6.68 12.23 1.94
N PHE A 228 -6.05 13.39 1.92
CA PHE A 228 -4.60 13.54 2.04
C PHE A 228 -4.28 14.14 3.41
N LEU A 229 -3.55 13.40 4.23
CA LEU A 229 -3.06 13.86 5.53
C LEU A 229 -1.53 13.83 5.52
N SER A 230 -0.88 14.86 6.06
CA SER A 230 0.56 14.84 6.32
C SER A 230 0.83 14.87 7.81
N VAL A 231 1.97 14.30 8.21
CA VAL A 231 2.45 14.36 9.59
C VAL A 231 3.97 14.58 9.60
N PRO A 232 4.48 15.49 10.46
CA PRO A 232 5.92 15.62 10.66
C PRO A 232 6.48 14.35 11.29
N GLY A 233 7.62 13.89 10.79
CA GLY A 233 8.28 12.67 11.28
C GLY A 233 8.93 11.90 10.15
N ASP A 234 9.80 10.96 10.51
CA ASP A 234 10.27 9.93 9.57
C ASP A 234 9.18 8.85 9.38
N HIS A 235 9.47 7.82 8.59
CA HIS A 235 8.54 6.77 8.21
C HIS A 235 7.86 6.11 9.43
N LEU A 236 6.52 6.15 9.45
CA LEU A 236 5.68 5.62 10.54
C LEU A 236 5.90 6.29 11.90
N GLU A 237 6.55 7.44 11.94
CA GLU A 237 6.69 8.25 13.14
C GLU A 237 5.53 9.24 13.26
N PHE A 238 4.69 9.05 14.27
CA PHE A 238 3.60 9.96 14.62
C PHE A 238 3.27 9.84 16.10
N THR A 239 2.64 10.87 16.69
CA THR A 239 2.26 10.87 18.10
C THR A 239 0.89 10.20 18.32
N ASP A 240 0.70 9.66 19.52
CA ASP A 240 -0.58 9.09 19.95
C ASP A 240 -1.73 10.10 19.85
N ASP A 241 -1.48 11.35 20.25
CA ASP A 241 -2.46 12.45 20.15
C ASP A 241 -2.88 12.70 18.71
N TRP A 242 -1.91 12.75 17.78
CA TRP A 242 -2.21 12.93 16.36
C TRP A 242 -3.03 11.75 15.82
N PHE A 243 -2.66 10.52 16.16
CA PHE A 243 -3.36 9.32 15.73
C PHE A 243 -4.81 9.28 16.26
N ILE A 244 -5.02 9.60 17.53
CA ILE A 244 -6.36 9.66 18.13
C ILE A 244 -7.22 10.73 17.44
N GLU A 245 -6.71 11.96 17.36
CA GLU A 245 -7.49 13.12 16.88
C GLU A 245 -7.74 13.08 15.38
N LYS A 246 -6.79 12.59 14.58
CA LYS A 246 -6.88 12.61 13.11
C LYS A 246 -7.39 11.32 12.52
N ILE A 247 -7.21 10.18 13.20
CA ILE A 247 -7.56 8.87 12.66
C ILE A 247 -8.73 8.25 13.42
N VAL A 248 -8.54 7.96 14.71
CA VAL A 248 -9.50 7.15 15.48
C VAL A 248 -10.85 7.86 15.57
N LYS A 249 -10.87 9.11 16.02
CA LYS A 249 -12.11 9.90 16.21
C LYS A 249 -12.82 10.27 14.90
N VAL A 250 -12.11 10.26 13.77
CA VAL A 250 -12.62 10.76 12.49
C VAL A 250 -13.10 9.63 11.58
N TYR A 251 -12.39 8.50 11.56
CA TYR A 251 -12.62 7.42 10.59
C TYR A 251 -12.98 6.07 11.21
N LEU A 252 -12.78 5.87 12.52
CA LEU A 252 -13.05 4.58 13.16
C LEU A 252 -14.26 4.60 14.12
N MET A 253 -14.66 5.79 14.59
CA MET A 253 -15.81 6.03 15.46
C MET A 253 -16.94 6.67 14.67
#